data_AF-A0A7G8PR67-F1
#
_entry.id   AF-A0A7G8PR67-F1
#
_cell.length_a   1.000
_cell.length_b   1.000
_cell.length_c   1.000
_cell.angle_alpha   90.00
_cell.angle_beta   90.00
_cell.angle_gamma   90.00
#
_symmetry.space_group_name_H-M   'P 1'
#
loop_
_entity.id
_entity.type
_entity.pdbx_description
1 polymer ?
#
loop_
_entity_poly.entity_id
_entity_poly.type
_entity_poly.pdbx_seq_one_letter_code
_entity_poly.pdbx_strand_id
1 'polypeptide(L)'
;MFHKEGFKIIFVAFALCVGLSILTDYLVEDRWIKGGIIISLMIFLVMILQFFRNPKRNYVINEDQILSPVDGKVVVIEEVFEKEYFNEKRLQVSVFMSPINVHVTRYPAGGKVVYSKYHPGKYLVAWHPKSSEENERTTVVVKTKTFGDILHRQIAGALAKRIVNYAEEGQEVAQAAESGFIKFGSRVDVFLPLNATINVTLNQKVKGGVSVIASL
;
A
#
# COMPACT_ATOMS: atom_id res chain seq x y z
N MET A 1 5.02 -16.41 0.26
CA MET A 1 4.37 -16.23 -1.05
C MET A 1 4.64 -14.80 -1.50
N PHE A 2 4.97 -14.59 -2.78
CA PHE A 2 5.25 -13.26 -3.33
C PHE A 2 4.07 -12.78 -4.16
N HIS A 3 3.92 -11.47 -4.24
CA HIS A 3 2.88 -10.83 -5.04
C HIS A 3 3.23 -10.91 -6.54
N LYS A 4 2.20 -11.02 -7.40
CA LYS A 4 2.36 -11.13 -8.86
C LYS A 4 3.18 -9.98 -9.47
N GLU A 5 3.01 -8.77 -8.93
CA GLU A 5 3.76 -7.56 -9.33
C GLU A 5 5.28 -7.66 -9.09
N GLY A 6 5.70 -8.60 -8.25
CA GLY A 6 7.09 -8.84 -7.90
C GLY A 6 7.78 -9.93 -8.72
N PHE A 7 7.06 -10.86 -9.34
CA PHE A 7 7.67 -12.07 -9.91
C PHE A 7 8.77 -11.78 -10.94
N LYS A 8 8.52 -10.88 -11.89
CA LYS A 8 9.53 -10.49 -12.88
C LYS A 8 10.75 -9.82 -12.24
N ILE A 9 10.52 -8.97 -11.24
CA ILE A 9 11.59 -8.23 -10.55
C ILE A 9 12.43 -9.19 -9.70
N ILE A 10 11.79 -10.08 -8.94
CA ILE A 10 12.45 -11.10 -8.13
C ILE A 10 13.30 -12.01 -9.02
N PHE A 11 12.75 -12.49 -10.14
CA PHE A 11 13.48 -13.37 -11.05
C PHE A 11 14.73 -12.71 -11.64
N VAL A 12 14.60 -11.47 -12.14
CA VAL A 12 15.73 -10.72 -12.69
C VAL A 12 16.76 -10.40 -11.60
N ALA A 13 16.33 -9.96 -10.42
CA ALA A 13 17.22 -9.68 -9.30
C ALA A 13 17.98 -10.93 -8.85
N PHE A 14 17.32 -12.08 -8.80
CA PHE A 14 17.93 -13.36 -8.47
C PHE A 14 19.00 -13.75 -9.50
N ALA A 15 18.68 -13.71 -10.80
CA ALA A 15 19.62 -14.03 -11.87
C ALA A 15 20.85 -13.10 -11.85
N LEU A 16 20.64 -11.80 -11.62
CA LEU A 16 21.73 -10.83 -11.49
C LEU A 16 22.59 -11.10 -10.25
N CYS A 17 21.99 -11.37 -9.09
CA CYS A 17 22.74 -11.65 -7.86
C CYS A 17 23.59 -12.92 -8.01
N VAL A 18 23.05 -13.98 -8.64
CA VAL A 18 23.80 -15.21 -8.92
C VAL A 18 24.93 -14.95 -9.90
N GLY A 19 24.65 -14.29 -11.04
CA GLY A 19 25.67 -13.98 -12.05
C GLY A 19 26.81 -13.11 -11.49
N LEU A 20 26.47 -12.07 -10.72
CA LEU A 20 27.47 -11.22 -10.06
C LEU A 20 28.24 -11.95 -8.98
N SER A 21 27.62 -12.88 -8.25
CA SER A 21 28.30 -13.69 -7.24
C SER A 21 29.32 -14.63 -7.88
N ILE A 22 28.98 -15.28 -9.01
CA ILE A 22 29.92 -16.12 -9.78
C ILE A 22 31.06 -15.27 -10.36
N LEU A 23 30.73 -14.10 -10.93
CA LEU A 23 31.75 -13.21 -11.48
C LEU A 23 32.70 -12.68 -10.39
N THR A 24 32.17 -12.36 -9.21
CA THR A 24 32.96 -11.94 -8.05
C THR A 24 33.87 -13.08 -7.59
N ASP A 25 33.38 -14.32 -7.59
CA ASP A 25 34.18 -15.47 -7.21
C ASP A 25 35.38 -15.69 -8.15
N TYR A 26 35.18 -15.46 -9.46
CA TYR A 26 36.21 -15.59 -10.48
C TYR A 26 37.21 -14.42 -10.52
N LEU A 27 36.75 -13.18 -10.33
CA LEU A 27 37.59 -11.98 -10.53
C LEU A 27 38.28 -11.45 -9.26
N VAL A 28 37.73 -11.75 -8.07
CA VAL A 28 38.22 -11.18 -6.80
C VAL A 28 38.95 -12.25 -6.00
N GLU A 29 40.26 -12.12 -5.85
CA GLU A 29 41.08 -13.07 -5.07
C GLU A 29 40.99 -12.80 -3.56
N ASP A 30 40.93 -11.53 -3.17
CA ASP A 30 40.85 -11.15 -1.76
C ASP A 30 39.56 -11.66 -1.11
N ARG A 31 39.72 -12.53 -0.11
CA ARG A 31 38.61 -13.22 0.56
C ARG A 31 37.66 -12.26 1.28
N TRP A 32 38.16 -11.16 1.86
CA TRP A 32 37.33 -10.21 2.59
C TRP A 32 36.49 -9.37 1.64
N ILE A 33 37.10 -8.89 0.55
CA ILE A 33 36.39 -8.14 -0.48
C ILE A 33 35.34 -9.02 -1.15
N LYS A 34 35.71 -10.25 -1.53
CA LYS A 34 34.78 -11.26 -2.08
C LYS A 34 33.59 -11.49 -1.15
N GLY A 35 33.87 -11.78 0.14
CA GLY A 35 32.84 -12.02 1.14
C GLY A 35 31.91 -10.82 1.32
N GLY A 36 32.46 -9.61 1.37
CA GLY A 36 31.69 -8.37 1.51
C GLY A 36 30.72 -8.13 0.35
N ILE A 37 31.18 -8.35 -0.89
CA ILE A 37 30.34 -8.21 -2.09
C ILE A 37 29.20 -9.25 -2.08
N ILE A 38 29.51 -10.52 -1.81
CA ILE A 38 28.50 -11.60 -1.79
C ILE A 38 27.45 -11.34 -0.69
N ILE A 39 27.88 -10.94 0.51
CA ILE A 39 26.96 -10.59 1.59
C ILE A 39 26.06 -9.41 1.20
N SER A 40 26.62 -8.38 0.57
CA SER A 40 25.85 -7.21 0.11
C SER A 40 24.79 -7.60 -0.94
N LEU A 41 25.15 -8.46 -1.91
CA LEU A 41 24.20 -9.02 -2.89
C LEU A 41 23.10 -9.84 -2.22
N MET A 42 23.42 -10.63 -1.19
CA MET A 42 22.44 -11.38 -0.40
C MET A 42 21.49 -10.47 0.36
N ILE A 43 21.99 -9.43 1.03
CA ILE A 43 21.16 -8.45 1.73
C ILE A 43 20.24 -7.76 0.72
N PHE A 44 20.76 -7.36 -0.44
CA PHE A 44 19.98 -6.76 -1.52
C PHE A 44 18.85 -7.68 -2.00
N LEU A 45 19.15 -8.96 -2.26
CA LEU A 45 18.15 -9.94 -2.66
C LEU A 45 17.07 -10.11 -1.59
N VAL A 46 17.46 -10.24 -0.32
CA VAL A 46 16.51 -10.36 0.80
C VAL A 46 15.61 -9.13 0.90
N MET A 47 16.12 -7.91 0.69
CA MET A 47 15.31 -6.70 0.68
C MET A 47 14.25 -6.73 -0.44
N ILE A 48 14.61 -7.18 -1.65
CA ILE A 48 13.67 -7.33 -2.77
C ILE A 48 12.58 -8.37 -2.45
N LEU A 49 12.97 -9.53 -1.93
CA LEU A 49 12.03 -10.58 -1.52
C LEU A 49 11.07 -10.06 -0.43
N GLN A 50 11.61 -9.37 0.56
CA GLN A 50 10.84 -8.80 1.67
C GLN A 50 9.84 -7.76 1.19
N PHE A 51 10.21 -6.93 0.22
CA PHE A 51 9.34 -5.90 -0.35
C PHE A 51 8.14 -6.48 -1.11
N PHE A 52 8.35 -7.52 -1.92
CA PHE A 52 7.29 -8.14 -2.73
C PHE A 52 6.53 -9.28 -2.03
N ARG A 53 6.73 -9.48 -0.72
CA ARG A 53 6.03 -10.53 0.02
C ARG A 53 4.54 -10.26 0.10
N ASN A 54 3.73 -11.31 -0.01
CA ASN A 54 2.30 -11.29 0.25
C ASN A 54 1.97 -12.44 1.21
N PRO A 55 2.00 -12.22 2.54
CA PRO A 55 1.70 -13.26 3.50
C PRO A 55 0.22 -13.62 3.45
N LYS A 56 -0.10 -14.92 3.49
CA LYS A 56 -1.48 -15.38 3.64
C LYS A 56 -2.00 -14.96 5.02
N ARG A 57 -3.23 -14.47 5.08
CA ARG A 57 -3.90 -14.03 6.31
C ARG A 57 -5.31 -14.59 6.32
N ASN A 58 -5.82 -14.81 7.52
CA ASN A 58 -7.24 -15.07 7.73
C ASN A 58 -7.92 -13.72 7.89
N TYR A 59 -8.83 -13.40 6.97
CA TYR A 59 -9.61 -12.18 6.98
C TYR A 59 -10.96 -12.46 7.63
N VAL A 60 -11.36 -11.62 8.57
CA VAL A 60 -12.71 -11.64 9.15
C VAL A 60 -13.47 -10.51 8.47
N ILE A 61 -14.43 -10.88 7.64
CA ILE A 61 -15.24 -9.93 6.89
C ILE A 61 -16.38 -9.43 7.78
N ASN A 62 -16.57 -8.13 7.83
CA ASN A 62 -17.65 -7.48 8.55
C ASN A 62 -18.07 -6.21 7.82
N GLU A 63 -19.34 -6.16 7.40
CA GLU A 63 -19.91 -5.03 6.64
C GLU A 63 -20.03 -3.75 7.49
N ASP A 64 -20.06 -3.88 8.81
CA ASP A 64 -20.16 -2.78 9.79
C ASP A 64 -18.80 -2.29 10.28
N GLN A 65 -17.71 -2.80 9.68
CA GLN A 65 -16.34 -2.42 10.01
C GLN A 65 -15.58 -2.01 8.76
N ILE A 66 -14.65 -1.08 8.94
CA ILE A 66 -13.65 -0.69 7.94
C ILE A 66 -12.32 -1.26 8.36
N LEU A 67 -11.72 -2.05 7.48
CA LEU A 67 -10.40 -2.62 7.72
C LEU A 67 -9.33 -1.69 7.17
N SER A 68 -8.16 -1.72 7.81
CA SER A 68 -6.99 -1.01 7.30
C SER A 68 -6.66 -1.52 5.89
N PRO A 69 -6.50 -0.65 4.89
CA PRO A 69 -6.19 -1.09 3.53
C PRO A 69 -4.78 -1.67 3.40
N VAL A 70 -3.88 -1.35 4.35
CA VAL A 70 -2.44 -1.60 4.21
C VAL A 70 -1.77 -1.89 5.55
N ASP A 71 -0.59 -2.51 5.49
CA ASP A 71 0.29 -2.59 6.65
C ASP A 71 1.00 -1.26 6.88
N GLY A 72 1.00 -0.78 8.12
CA GLY A 72 1.70 0.47 8.38
C GLY A 72 1.43 1.07 9.75
N LYS A 73 1.55 2.39 9.79
CA LYS A 73 1.34 3.22 10.98
C LYS A 73 0.30 4.28 10.66
N VAL A 74 -0.68 4.48 11.55
CA VAL A 74 -1.65 5.56 11.42
C VAL A 74 -0.94 6.89 11.66
N VAL A 75 -1.02 7.80 10.68
CA VAL A 75 -0.29 9.08 10.69
C VAL A 75 -1.21 10.29 10.65
N VAL A 76 -2.48 10.13 10.28
CA VAL A 76 -3.48 11.20 10.26
C VAL A 76 -4.84 10.63 10.69
N ILE A 77 -5.53 11.34 11.56
CA ILE A 77 -6.94 11.17 11.92
C ILE A 77 -7.51 12.57 12.07
N GLU A 78 -8.29 13.05 11.11
CA GLU A 78 -8.85 14.40 11.14
C GLU A 78 -10.11 14.51 10.27
N GLU A 79 -10.90 15.57 10.48
CA GLU A 79 -11.97 15.96 9.57
C GLU A 79 -11.40 16.82 8.43
N VAL A 80 -11.68 16.44 7.20
CA VAL A 80 -11.24 17.15 5.99
C VAL A 80 -12.39 17.37 5.03
N PHE A 81 -12.29 18.42 4.22
CA PHE A 81 -13.20 18.61 3.09
C PHE A 81 -12.66 17.84 1.87
N GLU A 82 -13.39 16.82 1.43
CA GLU A 82 -13.03 15.98 0.29
C GLU A 82 -13.59 16.61 -1.00
N LYS A 83 -12.71 17.09 -1.88
CA LYS A 83 -13.04 17.96 -3.03
C LYS A 83 -13.29 17.23 -4.36
N GLU A 84 -13.01 15.93 -4.44
CA GLU A 84 -12.94 15.22 -5.71
C GLU A 84 -14.25 14.49 -6.05
N TYR A 85 -14.80 13.75 -5.09
CA TYR A 85 -15.99 12.95 -5.29
C TYR A 85 -17.14 13.46 -4.41
N PHE A 86 -16.90 13.61 -3.11
CA PHE A 86 -17.97 13.96 -2.17
C PHE A 86 -18.34 15.43 -2.16
N ASN A 87 -17.36 16.33 -2.35
CA ASN A 87 -17.54 17.78 -2.18
C ASN A 87 -18.14 18.14 -0.81
N GLU A 88 -17.74 17.43 0.25
CA GLU A 88 -18.25 17.62 1.61
C GLU A 88 -17.19 17.23 2.67
N LYS A 89 -17.52 17.44 3.96
CA LYS A 89 -16.65 17.03 5.08
C LYS A 89 -16.70 15.52 5.31
N ARG A 90 -15.53 14.91 5.48
CA ARG A 90 -15.33 13.48 5.76
C ARG A 90 -14.28 13.28 6.84
N LEU A 91 -14.37 12.17 7.57
CA LEU A 91 -13.30 11.72 8.45
C LEU A 91 -12.21 11.06 7.61
N GLN A 92 -10.97 11.52 7.73
CA GLN A 92 -9.81 10.94 7.06
C GLN A 92 -8.97 10.15 8.05
N VAL A 93 -8.74 8.87 7.74
CA VAL A 93 -7.73 8.04 8.42
C VAL A 93 -6.65 7.67 7.42
N SER A 94 -5.39 8.00 7.73
CA SER A 94 -4.27 7.75 6.83
C SER A 94 -3.25 6.80 7.42
N VAL A 95 -2.85 5.81 6.62
CA VAL A 95 -1.88 4.79 7.02
C VAL A 95 -0.64 4.91 6.15
N PHE A 96 0.50 5.19 6.79
CA PHE A 96 1.81 5.24 6.13
C PHE A 96 2.49 3.87 6.16
N MET A 97 3.00 3.46 5.02
CA MET A 97 3.70 2.19 4.79
C MET A 97 5.19 2.45 4.65
N SER A 98 5.98 1.92 5.59
CA SER A 98 7.44 1.91 5.48
C SER A 98 7.91 0.91 4.41
N PRO A 99 9.16 1.01 3.91
CA PRO A 99 9.70 0.08 2.91
C PRO A 99 9.71 -1.40 3.35
N ILE A 100 9.67 -1.67 4.66
CA ILE A 100 9.65 -3.04 5.20
C ILE A 100 8.24 -3.60 5.39
N ASN A 101 7.17 -2.79 5.20
CA ASN A 101 5.80 -3.26 5.26
C ASN A 101 5.44 -4.12 4.03
N VAL A 102 4.26 -4.73 4.06
CA VAL A 102 3.69 -5.39 2.88
C VAL A 102 3.02 -4.34 2.03
N HIS A 103 3.43 -4.21 0.76
CA HIS A 103 2.98 -3.16 -0.17
C HIS A 103 1.72 -3.48 -0.99
N VAL A 104 1.10 -4.62 -0.71
CA VAL A 104 -0.21 -4.97 -1.25
C VAL A 104 -1.27 -4.09 -0.61
N THR A 105 -2.09 -3.44 -1.43
CA THR A 105 -3.24 -2.65 -0.97
C THR A 105 -4.51 -3.48 -1.05
N ARG A 106 -5.40 -3.25 -0.09
CA ARG A 106 -6.64 -4.02 0.07
C ARG A 106 -7.84 -3.11 0.16
N TYR A 107 -8.99 -3.60 -0.27
CA TYR A 107 -10.25 -2.89 -0.10
C TYR A 107 -10.61 -2.77 1.39
N PRO A 108 -10.80 -1.54 1.93
CA PRO A 108 -11.20 -1.34 3.32
C PRO A 108 -12.59 -1.92 3.66
N ALA A 109 -13.47 -1.94 2.65
CA ALA A 109 -14.84 -2.43 2.73
C ALA A 109 -15.22 -3.11 1.41
N GLY A 110 -16.24 -3.97 1.48
CA GLY A 110 -16.81 -4.66 0.31
C GLY A 110 -18.01 -3.89 -0.25
N GLY A 111 -18.27 -4.10 -1.53
CA GLY A 111 -19.39 -3.48 -2.24
C GLY A 111 -19.05 -3.21 -3.70
N LYS A 112 -19.77 -2.27 -4.30
CA LYS A 112 -19.62 -1.94 -5.72
C LYS A 112 -18.67 -0.77 -5.91
N VAL A 113 -17.67 -0.90 -6.78
CA VAL A 113 -16.85 0.22 -7.20
C VAL A 113 -17.70 1.17 -8.04
N VAL A 114 -17.87 2.41 -7.58
CA VAL A 114 -18.69 3.44 -8.25
C VAL A 114 -17.86 4.56 -8.86
N TYR A 115 -16.56 4.61 -8.54
CA TYR A 115 -15.62 5.57 -9.09
C TYR A 115 -14.20 5.02 -9.03
N SER A 116 -13.43 5.17 -10.11
CA SER A 116 -12.02 4.80 -10.15
C SER A 116 -11.25 5.75 -11.06
N LYS A 117 -10.37 6.59 -10.50
CA LYS A 117 -9.60 7.57 -11.26
C LYS A 117 -8.13 7.58 -10.89
N TYR A 118 -7.28 7.57 -11.92
CA TYR A 118 -5.84 7.78 -11.78
C TYR A 118 -5.50 9.26 -12.00
N HIS A 119 -4.59 9.77 -11.17
CA HIS A 119 -4.07 11.12 -11.25
C HIS A 119 -2.55 11.08 -11.35
N PRO A 120 -1.96 11.53 -12.47
CA PRO A 120 -0.52 11.72 -12.53
C PRO A 120 -0.11 12.87 -11.59
N GLY A 121 1.08 12.78 -11.01
CA GLY A 121 1.56 13.82 -10.10
C GLY A 121 3.07 13.79 -9.89
N LYS A 122 3.52 14.59 -8.93
CA LYS A 122 4.90 14.72 -8.50
C LYS A 122 5.31 13.54 -7.60
N TYR A 123 6.56 13.58 -7.14
CA TYR A 123 7.17 12.57 -6.27
C TYR A 123 7.65 13.23 -4.97
N LEU A 124 6.74 13.89 -4.25
CA LEU A 124 7.03 14.40 -2.90
C LEU A 124 7.06 13.25 -1.90
N VAL A 125 7.74 13.42 -0.77
CA VAL A 125 7.72 12.41 0.31
C VAL A 125 6.30 12.21 0.84
N ALA A 126 5.87 10.96 1.06
CA ALA A 126 4.47 10.63 1.35
C ALA A 126 3.95 11.11 2.72
N TRP A 127 4.83 11.62 3.59
CA TRP A 127 4.44 12.27 4.85
C TRP A 127 4.28 13.79 4.71
N HIS A 128 4.62 14.37 3.55
CA HIS A 128 4.43 15.80 3.32
C HIS A 128 2.93 16.11 3.20
N PRO A 129 2.40 17.17 3.84
CA PRO A 129 0.97 17.48 3.83
C PRO A 129 0.37 17.63 2.41
N LYS A 130 1.16 18.20 1.48
CA LYS A 130 0.75 18.37 0.07
C LYS A 130 0.83 17.10 -0.78
N SER A 131 1.38 16.00 -0.26
CA SER A 131 1.55 14.77 -1.05
C SER A 131 0.22 14.18 -1.50
N SER A 132 -0.83 14.28 -0.67
CA SER A 132 -2.17 13.78 -1.05
C SER A 132 -2.76 14.52 -2.25
N GLU A 133 -2.39 15.79 -2.48
CA GLU A 133 -2.89 16.58 -3.62
C GLU A 133 -1.96 16.54 -4.84
N GLU A 134 -0.65 16.65 -4.62
CA GLU A 134 0.33 16.86 -5.70
C GLU A 134 0.99 15.58 -6.21
N ASN A 135 1.00 14.47 -5.46
CA ASN A 135 1.67 13.25 -5.90
C ASN A 135 0.81 12.41 -6.84
N GLU A 136 1.48 11.50 -7.55
CA GLU A 136 0.79 10.39 -8.23
C GLU A 136 -0.13 9.67 -7.24
N ARG A 137 -1.42 9.61 -7.58
CA ARG A 137 -2.43 8.97 -6.74
C ARG A 137 -3.51 8.28 -7.55
N THR A 138 -4.22 7.38 -6.89
CA THR A 138 -5.50 6.85 -7.40
C THR A 138 -6.59 7.16 -6.39
N THR A 139 -7.79 7.44 -6.88
CA THR A 139 -8.99 7.61 -6.07
C THR A 139 -9.98 6.51 -6.45
N VAL A 140 -10.41 5.73 -5.46
CA VAL A 140 -11.38 4.65 -5.67
C VAL A 140 -12.50 4.80 -4.64
N VAL A 141 -13.75 4.78 -5.11
CA VAL A 141 -14.93 4.81 -4.25
C VAL A 141 -15.67 3.49 -4.34
N VAL A 142 -15.94 2.90 -3.18
CA VAL A 142 -16.74 1.69 -3.02
C VAL A 142 -18.04 2.08 -2.34
N LYS A 143 -19.15 1.81 -3.00
CA LYS A 143 -20.49 1.90 -2.42
C LYS A 143 -20.73 0.66 -1.57
N THR A 144 -20.73 0.87 -0.26
CA THR A 144 -20.95 -0.18 0.74
C THR A 144 -22.42 -0.24 1.14
N LYS A 145 -22.84 -1.31 1.80
CA LYS A 145 -24.20 -1.44 2.33
C LYS A 145 -24.43 -0.61 3.60
N THR A 146 -23.44 -0.59 4.52
CA THR A 146 -23.59 0.04 5.85
C THR A 146 -23.10 1.49 5.88
N PHE A 147 -21.93 1.79 5.30
CA PHE A 147 -21.29 3.11 5.40
C PHE A 147 -21.68 4.08 4.28
N GLY A 148 -22.49 3.63 3.32
CA GLY A 148 -22.66 4.31 2.05
C GLY A 148 -21.35 4.31 1.26
N ASP A 149 -21.08 5.40 0.57
CA ASP A 149 -19.88 5.55 -0.25
C ASP A 149 -18.64 5.80 0.62
N ILE A 150 -17.62 4.96 0.46
CA ILE A 150 -16.30 5.09 1.07
C ILE A 150 -15.25 5.28 0.00
N LEU A 151 -14.37 6.26 0.21
CA LEU A 151 -13.28 6.56 -0.70
C LEU A 151 -11.95 6.13 -0.07
N HIS A 152 -11.10 5.49 -0.86
CA HIS A 152 -9.70 5.30 -0.49
C HIS A 152 -8.76 5.79 -1.58
N ARG A 153 -7.64 6.38 -1.16
CA ARG A 153 -6.59 6.89 -2.06
C ARG A 153 -5.29 6.19 -1.84
N GLN A 154 -4.71 5.68 -2.92
CA GLN A 154 -3.33 5.22 -2.93
C GLN A 154 -2.46 6.40 -3.31
N ILE A 155 -1.45 6.73 -2.52
CA ILE A 155 -0.56 7.88 -2.76
C ILE A 155 0.87 7.38 -2.82
N ALA A 156 1.51 7.60 -3.98
CA ALA A 156 2.90 7.29 -4.20
C ALA A 156 3.79 8.28 -3.43
N GLY A 157 4.82 7.81 -2.72
CA GLY A 157 5.86 8.66 -2.15
C GLY A 157 6.99 9.02 -3.12
N ALA A 158 8.01 9.74 -2.64
CA ALA A 158 9.12 10.23 -3.47
C ALA A 158 9.93 9.13 -4.17
N LEU A 159 10.03 7.96 -3.55
CA LEU A 159 10.72 6.79 -4.12
C LEU A 159 9.77 5.87 -4.88
N ALA A 160 8.45 6.09 -4.75
CA ALA A 160 7.43 5.30 -5.40
C ALA A 160 7.25 5.76 -6.84
N LYS A 161 7.45 4.85 -7.78
CA LYS A 161 7.39 5.17 -9.22
C LYS A 161 6.09 4.78 -9.89
N ARG A 162 5.26 3.95 -9.27
CA ARG A 162 4.00 3.43 -9.83
C ARG A 162 3.02 2.97 -8.74
N ILE A 163 1.78 3.41 -8.87
CA ILE A 163 0.61 2.75 -8.28
C ILE A 163 0.05 1.76 -9.30
N VAL A 164 -0.24 0.55 -8.86
CA VAL A 164 -1.01 -0.43 -9.63
C VAL A 164 -2.41 -0.48 -9.03
N ASN A 165 -3.39 0.02 -9.74
CA ASN A 165 -4.80 0.00 -9.34
C ASN A 165 -5.52 -1.16 -10.04
N TYR A 166 -6.29 -1.94 -9.29
CA TYR A 166 -7.10 -3.03 -9.83
C TYR A 166 -8.58 -2.70 -9.93
N ALA A 167 -9.01 -1.52 -9.45
CA ALA A 167 -10.41 -1.15 -9.42
C ALA A 167 -10.95 -0.75 -10.80
N GLU A 168 -11.99 -1.44 -11.25
CA GLU A 168 -12.79 -1.10 -12.42
C GLU A 168 -14.18 -0.61 -12.00
N GLU A 169 -14.69 0.45 -12.62
CA GLU A 169 -16.03 0.96 -12.31
C GLU A 169 -17.11 -0.08 -12.65
N GLY A 170 -18.04 -0.28 -11.72
CA GLY A 170 -19.08 -1.29 -11.83
C GLY A 170 -18.72 -2.65 -11.24
N GLN A 171 -17.45 -2.89 -10.89
CA GLN A 171 -16.98 -4.14 -10.30
C GLN A 171 -17.49 -4.35 -8.87
N GLU A 172 -17.92 -5.56 -8.54
CA GLU A 172 -18.16 -6.00 -7.16
C GLU A 172 -16.85 -6.45 -6.51
N VAL A 173 -16.54 -5.92 -5.33
CA VAL A 173 -15.29 -6.20 -4.60
C VAL A 173 -15.60 -6.67 -3.19
N ALA A 174 -14.83 -7.65 -2.71
CA ALA A 174 -14.92 -8.12 -1.34
C ALA A 174 -14.00 -7.30 -0.43
N GLN A 175 -14.41 -7.07 0.82
CA GLN A 175 -13.54 -6.50 1.84
C GLN A 175 -12.27 -7.35 2.00
N ALA A 176 -11.14 -6.70 2.27
CA ALA A 176 -9.81 -7.30 2.37
C ALA A 176 -9.27 -7.98 1.09
N ALA A 177 -10.04 -8.05 -0.01
CA ALA A 177 -9.50 -8.43 -1.31
C ALA A 177 -8.44 -7.42 -1.78
N GLU A 178 -7.57 -7.84 -2.70
CA GLU A 178 -6.51 -6.99 -3.24
C GLU A 178 -7.11 -5.88 -4.09
N SER A 179 -6.83 -4.62 -3.73
CA SER A 179 -7.22 -3.44 -4.51
C SER A 179 -6.10 -2.91 -5.39
N GLY A 180 -4.87 -3.35 -5.15
CA GLY A 180 -3.72 -2.89 -5.90
C GLY A 180 -2.38 -3.20 -5.25
N PHE A 181 -1.38 -2.45 -5.69
CA PHE A 181 -0.02 -2.52 -5.17
C PHE A 181 0.67 -1.17 -5.33
N ILE A 182 1.38 -0.69 -4.29
CA ILE A 182 2.14 0.55 -4.39
C ILE A 182 3.64 0.27 -4.23
N LYS A 183 4.45 0.64 -5.23
CA LYS A 183 5.89 0.36 -5.19
C LYS A 183 6.61 1.40 -4.33
N PHE A 184 7.47 1.00 -3.41
CA PHE A 184 8.43 1.80 -2.61
C PHE A 184 7.87 2.99 -1.81
N GLY A 185 7.22 2.69 -0.68
CA GLY A 185 6.91 3.67 0.37
C GLY A 185 5.73 4.56 -0.02
N SER A 186 4.63 4.38 0.70
CA SER A 186 3.35 4.90 0.26
C SER A 186 2.42 5.15 1.42
N ARG A 187 1.42 5.98 1.18
CA ARG A 187 0.36 6.29 2.12
C ARG A 187 -0.95 5.85 1.49
N VAL A 188 -1.86 5.33 2.30
CA VAL A 188 -3.25 5.14 1.89
C VAL A 188 -4.14 5.95 2.80
N ASP A 189 -4.96 6.80 2.18
CA ASP A 189 -5.96 7.61 2.86
C ASP A 189 -7.33 6.94 2.71
N VAL A 190 -8.11 6.86 3.79
CA VAL A 190 -9.48 6.37 3.78
C VAL A 190 -10.38 7.49 4.29
N PHE A 191 -11.42 7.81 3.52
CA PHE A 191 -12.39 8.85 3.81
C PHE A 191 -13.73 8.21 4.16
N LEU A 192 -14.25 8.60 5.32
CA LEU A 192 -15.37 7.96 6.01
C LEU A 192 -16.47 9.01 6.31
N PRO A 193 -17.74 8.58 6.43
CA PRO A 193 -18.79 9.48 6.88
C PRO A 193 -18.54 9.97 8.32
N LEU A 194 -19.04 11.16 8.67
CA LEU A 194 -18.76 11.81 9.95
C LEU A 194 -19.35 11.09 11.18
N ASN A 195 -20.34 10.22 10.98
CA ASN A 195 -20.94 9.40 12.04
C ASN A 195 -20.15 8.11 12.32
N ALA A 196 -19.08 7.80 11.57
CA ALA A 196 -18.26 6.64 11.83
C ALA A 196 -17.43 6.80 13.12
N THR A 197 -17.38 5.75 13.94
CA THR A 197 -16.51 5.69 15.12
C THR A 197 -15.12 5.23 14.70
N ILE A 198 -14.09 6.02 15.01
CA ILE A 198 -12.69 5.64 14.71
C ILE A 198 -12.16 4.69 15.79
N ASN A 199 -11.71 3.49 15.40
CA ASN A 199 -11.23 2.45 16.33
C ASN A 199 -9.70 2.41 16.47
N VAL A 200 -8.98 3.39 15.91
CA VAL A 200 -7.52 3.47 15.97
C VAL A 200 -7.05 4.82 16.50
N THR A 201 -5.84 4.84 17.04
CA THR A 201 -5.20 6.06 17.52
C THR A 201 -4.03 6.47 16.63
N LEU A 202 -3.67 7.76 16.70
CA LEU A 202 -2.48 8.27 16.02
C LEU A 202 -1.25 7.46 16.46
N ASN A 203 -0.36 7.16 15.52
CA ASN A 203 0.83 6.34 15.69
C ASN A 203 0.62 4.83 15.91
N GLN A 204 -0.62 4.34 15.93
CA GLN A 204 -0.90 2.91 16.05
C GLN A 204 -0.40 2.13 14.83
N LYS A 205 0.21 0.96 15.07
CA LYS A 205 0.57 0.02 14.00
C LYS A 205 -0.67 -0.80 13.61
N VAL A 206 -0.90 -0.92 12.30
CA VAL A 206 -2.05 -1.63 11.73
C VAL A 206 -1.60 -2.63 10.67
N LYS A 207 -2.42 -3.66 10.47
CA LYS A 207 -2.23 -4.71 9.45
C LYS A 207 -3.35 -4.65 8.41
N GLY A 208 -2.96 -4.65 7.14
CA GLY A 208 -3.87 -4.60 5.99
C GLY A 208 -4.85 -5.77 5.96
N GLY A 209 -6.13 -5.46 5.79
CA GLY A 209 -7.24 -6.41 5.80
C GLY A 209 -7.52 -7.05 7.17
N VAL A 210 -6.87 -6.62 8.26
CA VAL A 210 -7.02 -7.26 9.58
C VAL A 210 -7.39 -6.26 10.66
N SER A 211 -6.65 -5.15 10.77
CA SER A 211 -6.92 -4.15 11.80
C SER A 211 -8.16 -3.35 11.43
N VAL A 212 -9.14 -3.28 12.33
CA VAL A 212 -10.31 -2.41 12.21
C VAL A 212 -9.87 -0.96 12.45
N ILE A 213 -10.19 -0.05 11.51
CA ILE A 213 -9.89 1.38 11.62
C ILE A 213 -11.12 2.22 11.96
N ALA A 214 -12.31 1.77 11.58
CA ALA A 214 -13.56 2.42 11.90
C ALA A 214 -14.72 1.42 11.93
N SER A 215 -15.80 1.79 12.62
CA SER A 215 -17.05 1.05 12.72
C SER A 215 -18.25 2.00 12.66
N LEU A 216 -19.41 1.48 12.27
CA LEU A 216 -20.70 2.16 12.42
C LEU A 216 -21.56 1.44 13.45
#